data_AF-A0A820DX73-F1
#
_entry.id   AF-A0A820DX73-F1
#
_cell.length_a   1.000
_cell.length_b   1.000
_cell.length_c   1.000
_cell.angle_alpha   90.00
_cell.angle_beta   90.00
_cell.angle_gamma   90.00
#
_symmetry.space_group_name_H-M   'P 1'
#
loop_
_entity.id
_entity.type
_entity.pdbx_description
1 polymer ?
#
loop_
_entity_poly.entity_id
_entity_poly.type
_entity_poly.pdbx_seq_one_letter_code
_entity_poly.pdbx_strand_id
1 'polypeptide(L)'
;MKEQVESEEINLYTLGKLVWDMGRFDLAEKYLNGFLKQLPTNDPLVGKIYEDLTKVTSQAGDYDKSVQWRQKALEFKKSNQKLASSSTNIKKSIAINTISFAA
;
A
#
# COMPACT_ATOMS: atom_id res chain seq x y z
N MET A 1 13.00 -26.07 5.37
CA MET A 1 13.92 -24.90 5.35
C MET A 1 13.40 -24.01 4.25
N LYS A 2 12.78 -22.87 4.59
CA LYS A 2 12.19 -21.96 3.61
C LYS A 2 13.34 -21.20 2.96
N GLU A 3 13.47 -21.39 1.66
CA GLU A 3 14.52 -20.85 0.81
C GLU A 3 14.64 -19.34 1.03
N GLN A 4 15.67 -18.95 1.77
CA GLN A 4 16.32 -17.67 1.66
C GLN A 4 17.11 -17.67 0.35
N VAL A 5 16.39 -17.50 -0.74
CA VAL A 5 16.95 -16.99 -1.99
C VAL A 5 15.96 -15.92 -2.45
N GLU A 6 15.89 -14.83 -1.70
CA GLU A 6 15.47 -13.54 -2.25
C GLU A 6 16.52 -13.19 -3.31
N SER A 7 16.41 -13.80 -4.48
CA SER A 7 16.84 -13.12 -5.69
C SER A 7 16.21 -11.74 -5.62
N GLU A 8 16.99 -10.69 -5.86
CA GLU A 8 16.44 -9.41 -6.28
C GLU A 8 15.65 -9.66 -7.57
N GLU A 9 14.46 -10.23 -7.45
CA GLU A 9 13.48 -10.22 -8.51
C GLU A 9 13.25 -8.75 -8.76
N ILE A 10 13.73 -8.31 -9.92
CA ILE A 10 13.44 -7.00 -10.48
C ILE A 10 11.92 -6.96 -10.65
N ASN A 11 11.23 -6.59 -9.57
CA ASN A 11 9.79 -6.44 -9.57
C ASN A 11 9.46 -5.06 -10.14
N LEU A 12 8.21 -4.91 -10.58
CA LEU A 12 7.76 -3.68 -11.22
C LEU A 12 7.94 -2.45 -10.31
N TYR A 13 7.97 -2.62 -8.99
CA TYR A 13 8.25 -1.53 -8.05
C TYR A 13 9.69 -1.04 -8.14
N THR A 14 10.67 -1.94 -8.11
CA THR A 14 12.09 -1.59 -8.25
C THR A 14 12.37 -0.92 -9.60
N LEU A 15 11.77 -1.43 -10.69
CA LEU A 15 11.85 -0.77 -12.00
C LEU A 15 11.22 0.63 -12.00
N GLY A 16 10.04 0.76 -11.40
CA GLY A 16 9.34 2.05 -11.28
C GLY A 16 10.17 3.08 -10.53
N LYS A 17 10.83 2.68 -9.43
CA LYS A 17 11.76 3.51 -8.67
C LYS A 17 12.98 3.92 -9.49
N LEU A 18 13.61 2.98 -10.20
CA LEU A 18 14.79 3.25 -11.02
C LEU A 18 14.50 4.28 -12.12
N VAL A 19 13.41 4.10 -12.87
CA VAL A 19 13.07 5.04 -13.95
C VAL A 19 12.57 6.38 -13.41
N TRP A 20 11.99 6.39 -12.20
CA TRP A 20 11.65 7.63 -11.50
C TRP A 20 12.91 8.42 -11.17
N ASP A 21 13.94 7.77 -10.63
CA ASP A 21 15.21 8.43 -10.30
C ASP A 21 15.91 8.97 -11.57
N MET A 22 15.63 8.38 -12.74
CA MET A 22 16.06 8.90 -14.06
C MET A 22 15.21 10.06 -14.60
N GLY A 23 14.20 10.53 -13.86
CA GLY A 23 13.28 11.60 -14.28
C GLY A 23 12.23 11.18 -15.31
N ARG A 24 12.07 9.88 -15.57
CA ARG A 24 11.11 9.34 -16.55
C ARG A 24 9.76 9.09 -15.86
N PHE A 25 9.05 10.17 -15.55
CA PHE A 25 7.84 10.10 -14.72
C PHE A 25 6.69 9.28 -15.34
N ASP A 26 6.47 9.35 -16.65
CA ASP A 26 5.43 8.55 -17.33
C ASP A 26 5.68 7.04 -17.18
N LEU A 27 6.94 6.63 -17.30
CA LEU A 27 7.33 5.23 -17.12
C LEU A 27 7.23 4.82 -15.65
N ALA A 28 7.66 5.69 -14.73
CA ALA A 28 7.53 5.45 -13.30
C ALA A 28 6.07 5.21 -12.91
N GLU A 29 5.16 6.09 -13.35
CA GLU A 29 3.72 5.94 -13.11
C GLU A 29 3.19 4.61 -13.70
N LYS A 30 3.61 4.24 -14.91
CA LYS A 30 3.21 2.97 -15.54
C LYS A 30 3.65 1.74 -14.74
N TYR A 31 4.90 1.69 -14.30
CA TYR A 31 5.43 0.54 -13.56
C TYR A 31 4.84 0.45 -12.16
N LEU A 32 4.69 1.56 -11.45
CA LEU A 32 4.07 1.61 -10.13
C LEU A 32 2.58 1.18 -10.19
N ASN A 33 1.83 1.62 -11.21
CA ASN A 33 0.46 1.14 -11.43
C ASN A 33 0.39 -0.34 -11.79
N GLY A 34 1.38 -0.84 -12.55
CA GLY A 34 1.49 -2.26 -12.87
C GLY A 34 1.70 -3.10 -11.61
N PHE A 35 2.59 -2.67 -10.73
CA PHE A 35 2.84 -3.34 -9.46
C PHE A 35 1.63 -3.29 -8.52
N LEU A 36 0.93 -2.15 -8.47
CA LEU A 36 -0.28 -1.98 -7.66
C LEU A 36 -1.35 -3.04 -7.98
N LYS A 37 -1.49 -3.43 -9.26
CA LYS A 37 -2.45 -4.45 -9.69
C LYS A 37 -2.08 -5.88 -9.27
N GLN A 38 -0.81 -6.12 -8.92
CA GLN A 38 -0.33 -7.42 -8.46
C GLN A 38 -0.52 -7.61 -6.95
N LEU A 39 -0.73 -6.52 -6.21
CA LEU A 39 -0.84 -6.57 -4.76
C LEU A 39 -2.28 -6.86 -4.30
N PRO A 40 -2.44 -7.61 -3.20
CA PRO A 40 -3.71 -7.70 -2.49
C PRO A 40 -4.16 -6.31 -1.99
N THR A 41 -5.47 -6.05 -2.01
CA THR A 41 -6.04 -4.74 -1.64
C THR A 41 -5.67 -4.28 -0.22
N ASN A 42 -5.37 -5.19 0.70
CA ASN A 42 -5.02 -4.87 2.10
C ASN A 42 -3.50 -4.89 2.37
N ASP A 43 -2.67 -5.06 1.34
CA ASP A 43 -1.22 -5.08 1.51
C ASP A 43 -0.72 -3.70 1.94
N PRO A 44 0.05 -3.57 3.04
CA PRO A 44 0.63 -2.29 3.47
C PRO A 44 1.39 -1.54 2.38
N LEU A 45 1.97 -2.24 1.40
CA LEU A 45 2.68 -1.67 0.26
C LEU A 45 1.77 -0.85 -0.67
N VAL A 46 0.47 -1.14 -0.73
CA VAL A 46 -0.51 -0.37 -1.52
C VAL A 46 -0.49 1.10 -1.11
N GLY A 47 -0.48 1.38 0.19
CA GLY A 47 -0.39 2.74 0.71
C GLY A 47 0.88 3.45 0.28
N LYS A 48 2.02 2.75 0.34
CA LYS A 48 3.32 3.27 -0.10
C LYS A 48 3.33 3.61 -1.59
N ILE A 49 2.74 2.76 -2.42
CA ILE A 49 2.67 2.98 -3.87
C ILE A 49 1.79 4.19 -4.20
N TYR A 50 0.67 4.40 -3.50
CA TYR A 50 -0.12 5.63 -3.69
C TYR A 50 0.66 6.91 -3.33
N GLU A 51 1.47 6.88 -2.28
CA GLU A 51 2.34 7.99 -1.93
C GLU A 51 3.44 8.22 -2.99
N ASP A 52 4.04 7.15 -3.51
CA ASP A 52 5.04 7.25 -4.58
C ASP A 52 4.41 7.77 -5.89
N LEU A 53 3.22 7.30 -6.27
CA LEU A 53 2.46 7.82 -7.42
C LEU A 53 2.12 9.31 -7.26
N THR A 54 1.75 9.75 -6.05
CA THR A 54 1.52 11.16 -5.74
C THR A 54 2.78 12.00 -5.99
N LYS A 55 3.95 11.51 -5.57
CA LYS A 55 5.23 12.21 -5.78
C LYS A 55 5.62 12.26 -7.25
N VAL A 56 5.51 11.13 -7.95
CA VAL A 56 5.83 11.02 -9.38
C VAL A 56 4.97 11.99 -10.20
N THR A 57 3.66 11.99 -9.99
CA THR A 57 2.73 12.85 -10.74
C THR A 57 2.90 14.33 -10.38
N SER A 58 3.15 14.67 -9.11
CA SER A 58 3.53 16.04 -8.73
C SER A 58 4.81 16.52 -9.42
N GLN A 59 5.83 15.66 -9.53
CA GLN A 59 7.09 16.00 -10.18
C GLN A 59 6.96 16.08 -11.70
N ALA A 60 6.04 15.32 -12.28
CA ALA A 60 5.66 15.42 -13.69
C ALA A 60 4.85 16.69 -14.03
N GLY A 61 4.37 17.44 -13.01
CA GLY A 61 3.48 18.59 -13.18
C GLY A 61 2.01 18.23 -13.36
N ASP A 62 1.64 16.94 -13.22
CA ASP A 62 0.26 16.46 -13.30
C ASP A 62 -0.42 16.51 -11.92
N TYR A 63 -0.78 17.72 -11.52
CA TYR A 63 -1.36 17.96 -10.19
C TYR A 63 -2.74 17.34 -10.00
N ASP A 64 -3.53 17.22 -11.07
CA ASP A 64 -4.85 16.60 -11.02
C ASP A 64 -4.74 15.12 -10.65
N LYS A 65 -3.82 14.38 -11.28
CA LYS A 65 -3.54 12.99 -10.88
C LYS A 65 -2.92 12.90 -9.49
N SER A 66 -2.03 13.83 -9.14
CA SER A 66 -1.42 13.86 -7.80
C SER A 66 -2.47 13.96 -6.69
N VAL A 67 -3.47 14.83 -6.86
CA VAL A 67 -4.60 14.95 -5.92
C VAL A 67 -5.40 13.64 -5.86
N GLN A 68 -5.67 13.00 -7.00
CA GLN A 68 -6.37 11.70 -7.02
C GLN A 68 -5.59 10.60 -6.28
N TRP A 69 -4.27 10.51 -6.50
CA TRP A 69 -3.44 9.52 -5.81
C TRP A 69 -3.34 9.79 -4.31
N ARG A 70 -3.23 11.05 -3.91
CA ARG A 70 -3.23 11.46 -2.50
C ARG A 70 -4.55 11.09 -1.82
N GLN A 71 -5.68 11.31 -2.48
CA GLN A 71 -6.98 10.94 -1.94
C GLN A 71 -7.08 9.43 -1.70
N LYS A 72 -6.61 8.60 -2.66
CA LYS A 72 -6.55 7.14 -2.49
C LYS A 72 -5.64 6.72 -1.33
N ALA A 73 -4.48 7.35 -1.16
CA ALA A 73 -3.59 7.09 -0.03
C ALA A 73 -4.28 7.35 1.32
N LEU A 74 -5.03 8.45 1.42
CA LEU A 74 -5.78 8.80 2.62
C LEU A 74 -6.92 7.82 2.91
N GLU A 75 -7.65 7.41 1.88
CA GLU A 75 -8.72 6.41 2.01
C GLU A 75 -8.19 5.04 2.45
N PHE A 76 -7.07 4.60 1.90
CA PHE A 76 -6.39 3.37 2.32
C PHE A 76 -5.97 3.44 3.79
N LYS A 77 -5.35 4.55 4.21
CA LYS A 77 -4.96 4.76 5.61
C LYS A 77 -6.15 4.73 6.57
N LYS A 78 -7.25 5.40 6.22
CA LYS A 78 -8.50 5.40 7.00
C LYS A 78 -9.10 4.00 7.09
N SER A 79 -9.12 3.26 5.98
CA SER A 79 -9.68 1.91 5.91
C SER A 79 -8.89 0.95 6.79
N ASN A 80 -7.56 0.98 6.73
CA ASN A 80 -6.70 0.17 7.60
C ASN A 80 -6.82 0.55 9.08
N GLN A 81 -6.98 1.83 9.41
CA GLN A 81 -7.25 2.27 10.78
C GLN A 81 -8.59 1.73 11.32
N LYS A 82 -9.64 1.71 10.48
CA LYS A 82 -10.94 1.12 10.81
C LYS A 82 -10.84 -0.39 11.02
N LEU A 83 -10.08 -1.09 10.18
CA LEU A 83 -9.79 -2.53 10.35
C LEU A 83 -9.04 -2.81 11.67
N ALA A 84 -8.03 -2.00 12.01
CA ALA A 84 -7.30 -2.13 13.27
C ALA A 84 -8.19 -1.90 14.50
N SER A 85 -9.06 -0.90 14.47
CA SER A 85 -9.99 -0.63 15.58
C SER A 85 -11.07 -1.71 15.72
N SER A 86 -11.65 -2.20 14.61
CA SER A 86 -12.61 -3.31 14.62
C SER A 86 -12.01 -4.61 15.14
N SER A 87 -10.80 -4.98 14.71
CA SER A 87 -10.13 -6.20 15.19
C SER A 87 -9.82 -6.15 16.69
N THR A 88 -9.50 -4.97 17.23
CA THR A 88 -9.28 -4.77 18.67
C THR A 88 -10.59 -4.90 19.46
N ASN A 89 -11.69 -4.35 18.94
CA ASN A 89 -13.01 -4.47 19.56
C ASN A 89 -13.53 -5.91 19.55
N ILE A 90 -13.33 -6.66 18.47
CA ILE A 90 -13.72 -8.08 18.35
C ILE A 90 -12.91 -8.93 19.34
N LYS A 91 -11.59 -8.76 19.43
CA LYS A 91 -10.76 -9.50 20.40
C LYS A 91 -11.17 -9.23 21.85
N LYS A 92 -11.50 -7.98 22.19
CA LYS A 92 -12.00 -7.60 23.52
C LYS A 92 -13.36 -8.23 23.81
N SER A 93 -14.28 -8.25 22.85
CA SER A 93 -15.59 -8.89 22.96
C SER A 93 -15.49 -10.41 23.18
N ILE A 94 -14.60 -11.09 22.46
CA ILE A 94 -14.42 -12.55 22.59
C ILE A 94 -13.83 -12.87 23.97
N ALA A 95 -12.81 -12.12 24.41
CA ALA A 95 -12.19 -12.32 25.72
C ALA A 95 -13.19 -12.18 26.88
N ILE A 96 -14.11 -11.20 26.81
CA ILE A 96 -15.16 -11.00 27.83
C ILE A 96 -16.14 -12.18 27.86
N ASN A 97 -16.58 -12.67 26.69
CA ASN A 97 -17.52 -13.79 26.63
C ASN A 97 -16.89 -15.12 27.08
N THR A 98 -15.59 -15.35 26.87
CA THR A 98 -14.92 -16.56 27.35
C THR A 98 -14.76 -16.62 28.87
N ILE A 99 -14.63 -15.47 29.53
CA ILE A 99 -14.51 -15.39 31.00
C ILE A 99 -15.86 -15.70 31.65
N SER A 100 -16.97 -15.31 31.02
CA SER A 100 -18.31 -15.48 31.58
C SER A 100 -18.91 -16.88 31.42
N PHE A 101 -18.30 -17.77 30.63
CA PHE A 101 -18.75 -19.15 30.42
C PHE A 101 -17.97 -20.19 31.25
N ALA A 102 -16.91 -19.77 31.94
CA ALA A 102 -16.02 -20.65 32.71
C ALA A 102 -16.24 -20.58 34.24
N ALA A 103 -17.28 -19.88 34.71
CA ALA A 103 -17.68 -19.78 36.12
C ALA A 103 -19.07 -20.37 36.32
#